data_AF-C5KBD0-F1
#
_entry.id   AF-C5KBD0-F1
#
_cell.length_a   1.000
_cell.length_b   1.000
_cell.length_c   1.000
_cell.angle_alpha   90.00
_cell.angle_beta   90.00
_cell.angle_gamma   90.00
#
_symmetry.space_group_name_H-M   'P 1'
#
loop_
_entity.id
_entity.type
_entity.pdbx_description
1 polymer ?
#
loop_
_entity_poly.entity_id
_entity_poly.type
_entity_poly.pdbx_seq_one_letter_code
_entity_poly.pdbx_strand_id
1 'polypeptide(L)'
;MRPHETPPSETPTVSSSSSSNGSEKPLSLKKQTSGGMSGDRDVADIHDMWSVTKEYVRMRQYQDIPDSDPTAVLANKLREYMERTTADGFQPEPFFHRKSGKLVLSMLHVRMEDGSDEFFEGINGEVSLPTGSLCSERAAIAHARSVHPRINRGMFMGIAVIDVPTKMNDGHTDNPLWPCGACSEWLKKIQQSVPNFRVLAFDSVEMNVIYERFLFMTHTVIDHSFTPADLGRWQCDTCHTINPEMTSNCQNCLMERWDKRVLKPGKRRDYRQVLRSLFEATLCNAKPVTQAEWKLVAGWVPMWWLEAEMAPMGLVEVLGEEGPARRYRLTGKGLKMMNEPNSSYNESLRHSKPVPEAVPDEDE
;
A
#
# COMPACT_ATOMS: atom_id res chain seq x y z
N MET A 1 11.63 -61.30 -24.17
CA MET A 1 11.20 -62.49 -23.39
C MET A 1 11.60 -62.32 -21.93
N ARG A 2 10.66 -61.82 -21.13
CA ARG A 2 10.49 -61.95 -19.67
C ARG A 2 8.97 -61.83 -19.45
N PRO A 3 8.30 -62.66 -18.63
CA PRO A 3 6.87 -62.56 -18.47
C PRO A 3 6.51 -61.46 -17.47
N HIS A 4 5.47 -60.70 -17.80
CA HIS A 4 4.79 -59.76 -16.91
C HIS A 4 3.86 -60.55 -15.99
N GLU A 5 4.02 -60.40 -14.68
CA GLU A 5 3.07 -60.89 -13.69
C GLU A 5 2.00 -59.81 -13.43
N THR A 6 0.74 -60.22 -13.59
CA THR A 6 -0.47 -59.49 -13.23
C THR A 6 -0.79 -59.70 -11.74
N PRO A 7 -1.19 -58.68 -10.97
CA PRO A 7 -1.71 -58.89 -9.62
C PRO A 7 -3.22 -59.22 -9.64
N PRO A 8 -3.72 -60.01 -8.66
CA PRO A 8 -5.13 -60.38 -8.59
C PRO A 8 -5.99 -59.27 -7.97
N SER A 9 -7.21 -59.20 -8.46
CA SER A 9 -8.31 -58.37 -7.97
C SER A 9 -8.94 -59.04 -6.75
N GLU A 10 -8.97 -58.36 -5.61
CA GLU A 10 -9.79 -58.73 -4.45
C GLU A 10 -10.76 -57.59 -4.13
N THR A 11 -12.04 -57.83 -4.38
CA THR A 11 -13.13 -57.27 -3.58
C THR A 11 -13.31 -58.17 -2.36
N PRO A 12 -13.73 -57.63 -1.20
CA PRO A 12 -15.13 -57.90 -0.85
C PRO A 12 -15.84 -56.88 0.08
N THR A 13 -17.16 -57.04 0.07
CA THR A 13 -18.12 -56.93 1.18
C THR A 13 -18.45 -55.57 1.81
N VAL A 14 -19.65 -55.13 1.41
CA VAL A 14 -20.59 -54.32 2.21
C VAL A 14 -21.01 -55.12 3.44
N SER A 15 -20.92 -54.52 4.63
CA SER A 15 -21.63 -54.96 5.83
C SER A 15 -22.27 -53.77 6.55
N SER A 16 -23.59 -53.82 6.58
CA SER A 16 -24.51 -52.93 7.28
C SER A 16 -24.84 -53.48 8.67
N SER A 17 -24.82 -52.62 9.69
CA SER A 17 -25.50 -52.69 11.00
C SER A 17 -24.68 -51.83 11.97
N SER A 18 -25.18 -51.15 12.99
CA SER A 18 -26.53 -50.98 13.52
C SER A 18 -26.48 -49.80 14.49
N SER A 19 -27.57 -49.04 14.49
CA SER A 19 -28.16 -48.23 15.55
C SER A 19 -27.56 -48.39 16.96
N SER A 20 -27.16 -47.27 17.56
CA SER A 20 -27.30 -47.08 19.01
C SER A 20 -27.85 -45.68 19.30
N ASN A 21 -29.07 -45.67 19.84
CA ASN A 21 -29.80 -44.51 20.32
C ASN A 21 -29.15 -44.02 21.62
N GLY A 22 -28.45 -42.89 21.57
CA GLY A 22 -28.10 -42.10 22.74
C GLY A 22 -29.14 -41.00 22.95
N SER A 23 -30.09 -41.24 23.84
CA SER A 23 -31.12 -40.28 24.26
C SER A 23 -30.51 -39.20 25.17
N GLU A 24 -30.02 -38.12 24.58
CA GLU A 24 -29.70 -36.91 25.34
C GLU A 24 -31.00 -36.20 25.74
N LYS A 25 -31.21 -36.11 27.05
CA LYS A 25 -32.31 -35.36 27.67
C LYS A 25 -32.18 -33.87 27.29
N PRO A 26 -33.24 -33.22 26.78
CA PRO A 26 -33.20 -31.79 26.58
C PRO A 26 -33.19 -31.10 27.95
N LEU A 27 -32.14 -30.34 28.21
CA LEU A 27 -32.09 -29.36 29.30
C LEU A 27 -33.29 -28.40 29.12
N SER A 28 -34.25 -28.51 30.03
CA SER A 28 -35.36 -27.58 30.12
C SER A 28 -34.81 -26.21 30.52
N LEU A 29 -34.70 -25.30 29.54
CA LEU A 29 -34.60 -23.88 29.81
C LEU A 29 -35.87 -23.47 30.55
N LYS A 30 -35.79 -23.38 31.88
CA LYS A 30 -36.76 -22.64 32.68
C LYS A 30 -36.73 -21.19 32.18
N LYS A 31 -37.79 -20.83 31.45
CA LYS A 31 -38.15 -19.47 31.11
C LYS A 31 -38.38 -18.71 32.42
N GLN A 32 -37.32 -18.08 32.94
CA GLN A 32 -37.45 -17.15 34.05
C GLN A 32 -38.28 -15.97 33.57
N THR A 33 -39.46 -15.87 34.15
CA THR A 33 -40.40 -14.78 34.04
C THR A 33 -39.75 -13.49 34.52
N SER A 34 -39.78 -12.51 33.63
CA SER A 34 -39.66 -11.06 33.84
C SER A 34 -39.85 -10.60 35.30
N GLY A 35 -38.73 -10.43 36.00
CA GLY A 35 -38.65 -9.55 37.16
C GLY A 35 -38.28 -8.16 36.67
N GLY A 36 -39.22 -7.22 36.78
CA GLY A 36 -38.99 -5.81 36.50
C GLY A 36 -37.98 -5.25 37.51
N MET A 37 -36.73 -5.12 37.08
CA MET A 37 -35.76 -4.26 37.74
C MET A 37 -35.69 -2.97 36.93
N SER A 38 -36.46 -1.96 37.36
CA SER A 38 -36.17 -0.55 37.07
C SER A 38 -34.88 -0.18 37.81
N GLY A 39 -33.77 -0.74 37.35
CA GLY A 39 -32.46 -0.20 37.67
C GLY A 39 -32.22 0.93 36.69
N ASP A 40 -32.24 2.16 37.17
CA ASP A 40 -31.44 3.24 36.61
C ASP A 40 -30.02 2.68 36.45
N ARG A 41 -29.75 2.11 35.28
CA ARG A 41 -28.38 1.95 34.82
C ARG A 41 -27.99 3.38 34.51
N ASP A 42 -27.25 3.99 35.44
CA ASP A 42 -26.31 5.03 35.13
C ASP A 42 -25.63 4.61 33.83
N VAL A 43 -26.09 5.20 32.72
CA VAL A 43 -25.39 5.15 31.46
C VAL A 43 -24.16 5.98 31.76
N ALA A 44 -23.14 5.31 32.29
CA ALA A 44 -21.86 5.91 32.59
C ALA A 44 -21.50 6.76 31.37
N ASP A 45 -21.43 8.08 31.58
CA ASP A 45 -21.10 9.06 30.57
C ASP A 45 -19.92 8.50 29.77
N ILE A 46 -20.20 8.08 28.53
CA ILE A 46 -19.16 7.69 27.60
C ILE A 46 -18.50 9.01 27.23
N HIS A 47 -17.55 9.45 28.05
CA HIS A 47 -16.74 10.62 27.77
C HIS A 47 -16.07 10.45 26.41
N ASP A 48 -15.98 11.53 25.64
CA ASP A 48 -15.32 11.54 24.35
C ASP A 48 -13.85 11.10 24.53
N MET A 49 -13.50 9.93 23.99
CA MET A 49 -12.17 9.36 24.11
C MET A 49 -11.48 9.32 22.75
N TRP A 50 -10.25 9.78 22.71
CA TRP A 50 -9.41 9.67 21.52
C TRP A 50 -8.65 8.34 21.55
N SER A 51 -8.72 7.61 20.43
CA SER A 51 -7.83 6.49 20.17
C SER A 51 -6.79 6.91 19.14
N VAL A 52 -5.51 6.81 19.48
CA VAL A 52 -4.42 7.07 18.55
C VAL A 52 -3.78 5.74 18.18
N THR A 53 -3.69 5.52 16.88
CA THR A 53 -2.94 4.43 16.28
C THR A 53 -1.68 5.01 15.66
N LYS A 54 -0.51 4.58 16.12
CA LYS A 54 0.77 4.90 15.47
C LYS A 54 1.30 3.68 14.72
N GLU A 55 1.79 3.94 13.53
CA GLU A 55 2.43 2.96 12.68
C GLU A 55 3.80 3.49 12.26
N TYR A 56 4.80 2.62 12.30
CA TYR A 56 6.16 2.95 11.91
C TYR A 56 6.57 2.08 10.73
N VAL A 57 7.06 2.74 9.67
CA VAL A 57 7.63 2.08 8.50
C VAL A 57 9.09 2.50 8.42
N ARG A 58 10.00 1.52 8.41
CA ARG A 58 11.42 1.77 8.20
C ARG A 58 11.71 1.73 6.71
N MET A 59 12.29 2.81 6.19
CA MET A 59 12.73 2.89 4.79
C MET A 59 14.23 2.70 4.71
N ARG A 60 14.71 1.88 3.80
CA ARG A 60 16.14 1.65 3.55
C ARG A 60 16.43 1.58 2.07
N GLN A 61 17.59 2.10 1.65
CA GLN A 61 18.12 1.85 0.31
C GLN A 61 18.66 0.43 0.26
N TYR A 62 18.32 -0.33 -0.78
CA TYR A 62 18.71 -1.73 -0.92
C TYR A 62 20.23 -1.92 -0.86
N GLN A 63 20.98 -1.06 -1.55
CA GLN A 63 22.45 -1.09 -1.59
C GLN A 63 23.14 -0.87 -0.22
N ASP A 64 22.43 -0.28 0.75
CA ASP A 64 22.96 0.01 2.08
C ASP A 64 22.67 -1.13 3.08
N ILE A 65 21.96 -2.17 2.65
CA ILE A 65 21.59 -3.32 3.49
C ILE A 65 22.63 -4.43 3.29
N PRO A 66 23.29 -4.93 4.34
CA PRO A 66 24.22 -6.07 4.22
C PRO A 66 23.51 -7.30 3.66
N ASP A 67 24.20 -8.08 2.81
CA ASP A 67 23.62 -9.30 2.19
C ASP A 67 23.17 -10.34 3.22
N SER A 68 23.78 -10.35 4.41
CA SER A 68 23.40 -11.23 5.52
C SER A 68 22.17 -10.74 6.30
N ASP A 69 21.70 -9.51 6.08
CA ASP A 69 20.48 -9.01 6.71
C ASP A 69 19.28 -9.81 6.16
N PRO A 70 18.40 -10.37 7.01
CA PRO A 70 17.29 -11.19 6.51
C PRO A 70 16.33 -10.42 5.60
N THR A 71 16.32 -9.09 5.62
CA THR A 71 15.57 -8.26 4.67
C THR A 71 16.19 -8.28 3.28
N ALA A 72 17.52 -8.22 3.17
CA ALA A 72 18.20 -8.37 1.88
C ALA A 72 18.02 -9.79 1.34
N VAL A 73 18.15 -10.80 2.18
CA VAL A 73 17.92 -12.21 1.81
C VAL A 73 16.50 -12.40 1.25
N LEU A 74 15.48 -11.93 1.96
CA LEU A 74 14.09 -12.06 1.53
C LEU A 74 13.79 -11.26 0.25
N ALA A 75 14.34 -10.05 0.13
CA ALA A 75 14.20 -9.23 -1.08
C ALA A 75 14.87 -9.90 -2.30
N ASN A 76 16.06 -10.48 -2.12
CA ASN A 76 16.75 -11.23 -3.17
C ASN A 76 15.92 -12.43 -3.63
N LYS A 77 15.35 -13.20 -2.71
CA LYS A 77 14.49 -14.33 -3.06
C LYS A 77 13.24 -13.90 -3.84
N LEU A 78 12.63 -12.78 -3.47
CA LEU A 78 11.52 -12.22 -4.24
C LEU A 78 11.98 -11.75 -5.63
N ARG A 79 13.15 -11.12 -5.75
CA ARG A 79 13.71 -10.70 -7.04
C ARG A 79 13.96 -11.90 -7.96
N GLU A 80 14.62 -12.94 -7.46
CA GLU A 80 14.84 -14.21 -8.19
C GLU A 80 13.51 -14.82 -8.66
N TYR A 81 12.47 -14.79 -7.79
CA TYR A 81 11.14 -15.28 -8.15
C TYR A 81 10.47 -14.43 -9.22
N MET A 82 10.54 -13.11 -9.10
CA MET A 82 10.01 -12.17 -10.08
C MET A 82 10.68 -12.36 -11.44
N GLU A 83 12.02 -12.36 -11.50
CA GLU A 83 12.79 -12.55 -12.73
C GLU A 83 12.38 -13.84 -13.44
N ARG A 84 12.31 -14.95 -12.70
CA ARG A 84 11.91 -16.26 -13.23
C ARG A 84 10.46 -16.27 -13.73
N THR A 85 9.57 -15.59 -13.02
CA THR A 85 8.15 -15.50 -13.38
C THR A 85 7.94 -14.64 -14.61
N THR A 86 8.71 -13.57 -14.78
CA THR A 86 8.60 -12.64 -15.92
C THR A 86 9.47 -13.01 -17.11
N ALA A 87 10.28 -14.05 -16.99
CA ALA A 87 11.14 -14.55 -18.05
C ALA A 87 10.34 -14.82 -19.34
N ASP A 88 10.98 -14.63 -20.49
CA ASP A 88 10.41 -14.88 -21.82
C ASP A 88 9.10 -14.12 -22.12
N GLY A 89 8.86 -13.02 -21.39
CA GLY A 89 7.66 -12.19 -21.58
C GLY A 89 6.38 -12.87 -21.09
N PHE A 90 6.49 -13.73 -20.08
CA PHE A 90 5.35 -14.38 -19.42
C PHE A 90 4.17 -13.43 -19.27
N GLN A 91 2.99 -13.92 -19.62
CA GLN A 91 1.75 -13.21 -19.40
C GLN A 91 0.94 -13.99 -18.36
N PRO A 92 0.40 -13.30 -17.33
CA PRO A 92 -0.51 -13.94 -16.40
C PRO A 92 -1.67 -14.55 -17.18
N GLU A 93 -2.13 -15.71 -16.74
CA GLU A 93 -3.27 -16.33 -17.40
C GLU A 93 -4.54 -15.48 -17.09
N PRO A 94 -5.37 -15.16 -18.12
CA PRO A 94 -6.52 -14.28 -17.97
C PRO A 94 -7.57 -14.73 -16.95
N PHE A 95 -7.92 -16.01 -16.88
CA PHE A 95 -8.85 -16.56 -15.91
C PHE A 95 -8.40 -16.30 -14.47
N PHE A 96 -7.11 -16.50 -14.16
CA PHE A 96 -6.57 -16.25 -12.81
C PHE A 96 -6.42 -14.76 -12.49
N HIS A 97 -6.44 -13.85 -13.46
CA HIS A 97 -6.23 -12.41 -13.24
C HIS A 97 -7.35 -11.53 -13.84
N ARG A 98 -8.55 -12.11 -13.99
CA ARG A 98 -9.67 -11.52 -14.75
C ARG A 98 -10.23 -10.20 -14.21
N LYS A 99 -9.96 -9.82 -12.96
CA LYS A 99 -10.59 -8.60 -12.38
C LYS A 99 -9.72 -7.37 -12.60
N SER A 100 -8.44 -7.45 -12.22
CA SER A 100 -7.53 -6.32 -12.25
C SER A 100 -6.44 -6.43 -13.32
N GLY A 101 -6.16 -7.64 -13.82
CA GLY A 101 -5.01 -7.89 -14.70
C GLY A 101 -3.65 -7.78 -13.99
N LYS A 102 -3.63 -7.55 -12.67
CA LYS A 102 -2.40 -7.33 -11.89
C LYS A 102 -1.75 -8.65 -11.52
N LEU A 103 -0.43 -8.75 -11.74
CA LEU A 103 0.40 -9.84 -11.29
C LEU A 103 1.10 -9.44 -9.99
N VAL A 104 0.58 -9.91 -8.87
CA VAL A 104 1.15 -9.66 -7.55
C VAL A 104 1.88 -10.90 -7.09
N LEU A 105 3.17 -10.73 -6.80
CA LEU A 105 4.03 -11.80 -6.28
C LEU A 105 4.33 -11.55 -4.81
N SER A 106 4.50 -12.64 -4.07
CA SER A 106 5.00 -12.60 -2.71
C SER A 106 5.98 -13.72 -2.43
N MET A 107 6.86 -13.47 -1.46
CA MET A 107 7.82 -14.44 -0.95
C MET A 107 7.70 -14.50 0.57
N LEU A 108 7.43 -15.68 1.12
CA LEU A 108 7.38 -15.93 2.56
C LEU A 108 8.68 -16.59 3.02
N HIS A 109 9.33 -16.02 4.04
CA HIS A 109 10.48 -16.62 4.72
C HIS A 109 10.04 -17.38 5.96
N VAL A 110 10.38 -18.67 6.02
CA VAL A 110 10.10 -19.58 7.14
C VAL A 110 11.42 -20.13 7.67
N ARG A 111 11.59 -20.11 8.99
CA ARG A 111 12.70 -20.76 9.67
C ARG A 111 12.22 -22.09 10.27
N MET A 112 12.79 -23.17 9.80
CA MET A 112 12.45 -24.53 10.21
C MET A 112 12.96 -24.86 11.61
N GLU A 113 12.44 -25.95 12.19
CA GLU A 113 12.80 -26.39 13.55
C GLU A 113 14.29 -26.79 13.65
N ASP A 114 14.88 -27.29 12.56
CA ASP A 114 16.31 -27.59 12.46
C ASP A 114 17.17 -26.33 12.25
N GLY A 115 16.55 -25.15 12.19
CA GLY A 115 17.20 -23.86 11.98
C GLY A 115 17.44 -23.50 10.53
N SER A 116 17.09 -24.36 9.56
CA SER A 116 17.20 -24.05 8.14
C SER A 116 16.18 -22.99 7.70
N ASP A 117 16.54 -22.19 6.70
CA ASP A 117 15.67 -21.16 6.15
C ASP A 117 15.07 -21.66 4.82
N GLU A 118 13.74 -21.66 4.72
CA GLU A 118 12.98 -22.00 3.51
C GLU A 118 12.12 -20.83 3.04
N PHE A 119 11.86 -20.79 1.72
CA PHE A 119 11.20 -19.67 1.05
C PHE A 119 10.04 -20.17 0.19
N PHE A 120 8.86 -19.59 0.38
CA PHE A 120 7.63 -20.03 -0.28
C PHE A 120 7.05 -18.92 -1.15
N GLU A 121 6.88 -19.24 -2.43
CA GLU A 121 6.34 -18.37 -3.45
C GLU A 121 4.81 -18.30 -3.36
N GLY A 122 4.26 -17.11 -3.63
CA GLY A 122 2.83 -16.89 -3.77
C GLY A 122 2.52 -15.92 -4.90
N ILE A 123 1.45 -16.22 -5.64
CA ILE A 123 0.88 -15.43 -6.74
C ILE A 123 -0.60 -15.17 -6.44
N ASN A 124 -1.13 -13.99 -6.79
CA ASN A 124 -2.55 -13.71 -6.62
C ASN A 124 -3.43 -14.51 -7.60
N GLY A 125 -4.70 -14.69 -7.24
CA GLY A 125 -5.72 -15.32 -8.08
C GLY A 125 -7.10 -14.68 -7.89
N GLU A 126 -7.70 -14.21 -8.97
CA GLU A 126 -8.88 -13.35 -8.99
C GLU A 126 -10.09 -13.99 -9.69
N VAL A 127 -10.26 -15.30 -9.53
CA VAL A 127 -11.27 -16.12 -10.24
C VAL A 127 -12.74 -15.81 -9.86
N SER A 128 -13.00 -14.76 -9.08
CA SER A 128 -14.34 -14.29 -8.65
C SER A 128 -15.13 -15.31 -7.82
N LEU A 129 -14.51 -15.84 -6.77
CA LEU A 129 -15.19 -16.69 -5.80
C LEU A 129 -16.13 -15.85 -4.90
N PRO A 130 -17.20 -16.45 -4.34
CA PRO A 130 -18.03 -15.82 -3.32
C PRO A 130 -17.23 -15.38 -2.08
N THR A 131 -16.13 -16.08 -1.79
CA THR A 131 -15.21 -15.81 -0.69
C THR A 131 -14.11 -14.80 -1.04
N GLY A 132 -14.15 -14.24 -2.25
CA GLY A 132 -13.19 -13.24 -2.73
C GLY A 132 -12.01 -13.83 -3.50
N SER A 133 -11.11 -12.94 -3.96
CA SER A 133 -9.86 -13.30 -4.62
C SER A 133 -8.84 -13.83 -3.60
N LEU A 134 -7.89 -14.65 -4.04
CA LEU A 134 -6.72 -15.07 -3.26
C LEU A 134 -5.59 -14.05 -3.46
N CYS A 135 -5.13 -13.43 -2.38
CA CYS A 135 -3.98 -12.52 -2.44
C CYS A 135 -2.68 -13.32 -2.43
N SER A 136 -1.63 -12.78 -3.05
CA SER A 136 -0.32 -13.42 -3.17
C SER A 136 0.21 -13.92 -1.81
N GLU A 137 0.07 -13.10 -0.76
CA GLU A 137 0.55 -13.36 0.59
C GLU A 137 -0.11 -14.59 1.19
N ARG A 138 -1.43 -14.72 0.99
CA ARG A 138 -2.19 -15.87 1.45
C ARG A 138 -1.86 -17.12 0.65
N ALA A 139 -1.53 -16.97 -0.65
CA ALA A 139 -1.04 -18.07 -1.46
C ALA A 139 0.31 -18.59 -0.96
N ALA A 140 1.27 -17.71 -0.63
CA ALA A 140 2.56 -18.10 -0.08
C ALA A 140 2.43 -18.82 1.28
N ILE A 141 1.56 -18.31 2.17
CA ILE A 141 1.27 -18.96 3.46
C ILE A 141 0.62 -20.33 3.25
N ALA A 142 -0.35 -20.43 2.34
CA ALA A 142 -1.01 -21.70 2.03
C ALA A 142 -0.02 -22.72 1.44
N HIS A 143 0.87 -22.27 0.55
CA HIS A 143 1.93 -23.07 -0.04
C HIS A 143 2.88 -23.63 1.03
N ALA A 144 3.36 -22.79 1.94
CA ALA A 144 4.19 -23.25 3.04
C ALA A 144 3.49 -24.32 3.88
N ARG A 145 2.22 -24.11 4.24
CA ARG A 145 1.45 -25.06 5.04
C ARG A 145 1.10 -26.35 4.30
N SER A 146 0.98 -26.32 2.98
CA SER A 146 0.72 -27.54 2.20
C SER A 146 1.96 -28.42 2.09
N VAL A 147 3.14 -27.82 1.99
CA VAL A 147 4.42 -28.56 1.96
C VAL A 147 4.78 -29.04 3.36
N HIS A 148 4.59 -28.19 4.37
CA HIS A 148 4.93 -28.49 5.75
C HIS A 148 3.73 -28.28 6.70
N PRO A 149 2.86 -29.29 6.85
CA PRO A 149 1.62 -29.17 7.65
C PRO A 149 1.82 -28.83 9.13
N ARG A 150 3.05 -29.04 9.65
CA ARG A 150 3.41 -28.82 11.05
C ARG A 150 4.00 -27.44 11.34
N ILE A 151 4.26 -26.62 10.32
CA ILE A 151 4.77 -25.26 10.57
C ILE A 151 3.76 -24.47 11.38
N ASN A 152 4.26 -23.77 12.39
CA ASN A 152 3.48 -22.92 13.25
C ASN A 152 3.86 -21.44 13.01
N ARG A 153 3.03 -20.52 13.52
CA ARG A 153 3.25 -19.07 13.32
C ARG A 153 4.61 -18.58 13.84
N GLY A 154 5.17 -19.25 14.86
CA GLY A 154 6.49 -18.94 15.44
C GLY A 154 7.66 -19.12 14.48
N MET A 155 7.44 -19.83 13.37
CA MET A 155 8.45 -20.15 12.36
C MET A 155 8.47 -19.11 11.23
N PHE A 156 7.50 -18.20 11.16
CA PHE A 156 7.43 -17.21 10.08
C PHE A 156 8.29 -16.00 10.41
N MET A 157 9.22 -15.64 9.51
CA MET A 157 10.24 -14.62 9.74
C MET A 157 9.94 -13.31 9.01
N GLY A 158 9.29 -13.39 7.85
CA GLY A 158 8.88 -12.21 7.09
C GLY A 158 8.18 -12.58 5.79
N ILE A 159 7.54 -11.58 5.18
CA ILE A 159 6.94 -11.71 3.85
C ILE A 159 7.23 -10.46 3.03
N ALA A 160 7.57 -10.65 1.75
CA ALA A 160 7.78 -9.58 0.80
C ALA A 160 6.72 -9.62 -0.29
N VAL A 161 6.24 -8.46 -0.74
CA VAL A 161 5.16 -8.34 -1.72
C VAL A 161 5.53 -7.31 -2.79
N ILE A 162 5.24 -7.61 -4.06
CA ILE A 162 5.50 -6.70 -5.19
C ILE A 162 4.41 -6.81 -6.25
N ASP A 163 4.00 -5.67 -6.81
CA ASP A 163 3.15 -5.59 -8.01
C ASP A 163 4.04 -5.56 -9.26
N VAL A 164 3.85 -6.51 -10.16
CA VAL A 164 4.70 -6.70 -11.34
C VAL A 164 3.94 -6.17 -12.57
N PRO A 165 4.58 -5.35 -13.43
CA PRO A 165 3.93 -4.81 -14.61
C PRO A 165 3.58 -5.92 -15.59
N THR A 166 2.35 -5.91 -16.09
CA THR A 166 1.85 -6.87 -17.08
C THR A 166 1.33 -6.11 -18.30
N LYS A 167 1.20 -6.79 -19.45
CA LYS A 167 0.51 -6.19 -20.60
C LYS A 167 -0.99 -6.01 -20.35
N MET A 168 -1.57 -6.80 -19.43
CA MET A 168 -3.00 -6.72 -19.09
C MET A 168 -3.35 -5.45 -18.31
N ASN A 169 -2.39 -4.86 -17.61
CA ASN A 169 -2.57 -3.63 -16.83
C ASN A 169 -1.77 -2.46 -17.40
N ASP A 170 -1.52 -2.43 -18.72
CA ASP A 170 -0.77 -1.38 -19.42
C ASP A 170 0.61 -1.04 -18.82
N GLY A 171 1.23 -2.01 -18.14
CA GLY A 171 2.50 -1.81 -17.41
C GLY A 171 2.39 -0.97 -16.13
N HIS A 172 1.18 -0.64 -15.67
CA HIS A 172 0.97 0.09 -14.43
C HIS A 172 1.20 -0.82 -13.20
N THR A 173 1.81 -0.26 -12.15
CA THR A 173 2.05 -0.93 -10.87
C THR A 173 1.69 -0.01 -9.71
N ASP A 174 1.15 -0.58 -8.63
CA ASP A 174 0.80 0.11 -7.38
C ASP A 174 1.90 0.06 -6.32
N ASN A 175 3.17 -0.08 -6.71
CA ASN A 175 4.29 -0.11 -5.77
C ASN A 175 4.48 1.28 -5.10
N PRO A 176 4.76 1.34 -3.77
CA PRO A 176 4.79 0.22 -2.83
C PRO A 176 3.41 -0.35 -2.51
N LEU A 177 3.28 -1.66 -2.75
CA LEU A 177 2.05 -2.39 -2.52
C LEU A 177 2.05 -2.96 -1.10
N TRP A 178 1.16 -2.44 -0.26
CA TRP A 178 0.94 -2.97 1.09
C TRP A 178 -0.10 -4.10 1.10
N PRO A 179 0.02 -5.05 2.05
CA PRO A 179 -1.02 -6.06 2.23
C PRO A 179 -2.39 -5.42 2.43
N CYS A 180 -3.40 -5.96 1.75
CA CYS A 180 -4.76 -5.47 1.89
C CYS A 180 -5.30 -5.72 3.32
N GLY A 181 -6.48 -5.19 3.64
CA GLY A 181 -7.08 -5.37 4.98
C GLY A 181 -7.16 -6.84 5.42
N ALA A 182 -7.57 -7.74 4.52
CA ALA A 182 -7.67 -9.16 4.82
C ALA A 182 -6.30 -9.82 5.09
N CYS A 183 -5.28 -9.52 4.28
CA CYS A 183 -3.92 -10.02 4.51
C CYS A 183 -3.31 -9.43 5.78
N SER A 184 -3.50 -8.13 6.01
CA SER A 184 -3.01 -7.45 7.21
C SER A 184 -3.49 -8.12 8.49
N GLU A 185 -4.75 -8.56 8.57
CA GLU A 185 -5.26 -9.28 9.74
C GLU A 185 -4.59 -10.65 9.97
N TRP A 186 -4.20 -11.35 8.90
CA TRP A 186 -3.45 -12.60 9.01
C TRP A 186 -2.03 -12.33 9.50
N LEU A 187 -1.36 -11.37 8.90
CA LEU A 187 0.03 -11.03 9.19
C LEU A 187 0.17 -10.45 10.62
N LYS A 188 -0.79 -9.66 11.10
CA LYS A 188 -0.85 -9.21 12.50
C LYS A 188 -0.90 -10.40 13.48
N LYS A 189 -1.72 -11.42 13.19
CA LYS A 189 -1.81 -12.63 14.03
C LYS A 189 -0.51 -13.44 14.01
N ILE A 190 0.22 -13.44 12.91
CA ILE A 190 1.56 -14.06 12.84
C ILE A 190 2.53 -13.27 13.71
N GLN A 191 2.56 -11.95 13.55
CA GLN A 191 3.47 -11.08 14.28
C GLN A 191 3.23 -11.06 15.80
N GLN A 192 2.00 -11.30 16.26
CA GLN A 192 1.72 -11.54 17.68
C GLN A 192 2.55 -12.70 18.26
N SER A 193 2.88 -13.71 17.46
CA SER A 193 3.74 -14.83 17.86
C SER A 193 5.22 -14.60 17.55
N VAL A 194 5.53 -13.74 16.56
CA VAL A 194 6.90 -13.40 16.16
C VAL A 194 7.03 -11.89 16.04
N PRO A 195 7.43 -11.16 17.11
CA PRO A 195 7.46 -9.70 17.09
C PRO A 195 8.32 -9.10 15.97
N ASN A 196 9.39 -9.81 15.58
CA ASN A 196 10.31 -9.43 14.50
C ASN A 196 9.85 -9.87 13.10
N PHE A 197 8.62 -10.39 12.95
CA PHE A 197 8.03 -10.65 11.64
C PHE A 197 7.94 -9.36 10.84
N ARG A 198 8.55 -9.35 9.66
CA ARG A 198 8.68 -8.16 8.81
C ARG A 198 7.83 -8.28 7.56
N VAL A 199 7.13 -7.21 7.20
CA VAL A 199 6.41 -7.09 5.93
C VAL A 199 7.18 -6.13 5.04
N LEU A 200 7.65 -6.62 3.90
CA LEU A 200 8.41 -5.84 2.93
C LEU A 200 7.53 -5.41 1.76
N ALA A 201 7.62 -4.13 1.41
CA ALA A 201 7.13 -3.57 0.15
C ALA A 201 8.27 -2.78 -0.50
N PHE A 202 8.13 -2.48 -1.80
CA PHE A 202 9.21 -1.90 -2.61
C PHE A 202 8.71 -0.66 -3.35
N ASP A 203 9.57 0.33 -3.58
CA ASP A 203 9.21 1.52 -4.35
C ASP A 203 8.81 1.21 -5.80
N SER A 204 9.50 0.25 -6.41
CA SER A 204 9.30 -0.17 -7.79
C SER A 204 9.79 -1.62 -8.00
N VAL A 205 9.71 -2.10 -9.24
CA VAL A 205 10.23 -3.43 -9.63
C VAL A 205 11.74 -3.56 -9.54
N GLU A 206 12.46 -2.44 -9.61
CA GLU A 206 13.91 -2.41 -9.39
C GLU A 206 14.27 -2.68 -7.91
N MET A 207 13.31 -2.49 -7.00
CA MET A 207 13.45 -2.73 -5.56
C MET A 207 14.61 -1.94 -4.95
N ASN A 208 14.81 -0.68 -5.39
CA ASN A 208 15.88 0.18 -4.91
C ASN A 208 15.65 0.63 -3.46
N VAL A 209 14.38 0.83 -3.08
CA VAL A 209 13.99 1.20 -1.72
C VAL A 209 13.10 0.11 -1.13
N ILE A 210 13.50 -0.40 0.04
CA ILE A 210 12.72 -1.34 0.82
C ILE A 210 11.98 -0.60 1.93
N TYR A 211 10.67 -0.82 1.98
CA TYR A 211 9.80 -0.42 3.08
C TYR A 211 9.54 -1.60 3.99
N GLU A 212 9.98 -1.50 5.24
CA GLU A 212 9.77 -2.50 6.28
C GLU A 212 8.69 -2.04 7.23
N ARG A 213 7.57 -2.75 7.21
CA ARG A 213 6.46 -2.53 8.12
C ARG A 213 6.46 -3.61 9.19
N PHE A 214 6.40 -3.17 10.43
CA PHE A 214 6.08 -4.00 11.58
C PHE A 214 4.64 -3.69 11.97
N LEU A 215 3.76 -4.68 11.89
CA LEU A 215 2.32 -4.54 12.07
C LEU A 215 1.88 -4.41 13.54
N PHE A 216 2.81 -4.25 14.47
CA PHE A 216 2.43 -3.86 15.82
C PHE A 216 1.91 -2.42 15.77
N MET A 217 0.64 -2.26 16.12
CA MET A 217 0.02 -0.96 16.33
C MET A 217 0.11 -0.67 17.82
N THR A 218 0.79 0.43 18.19
CA THR A 218 0.63 0.92 19.56
C THR A 218 -0.72 1.61 19.64
N HIS A 219 -1.66 1.01 20.37
CA HIS A 219 -2.93 1.63 20.70
C HIS A 219 -2.78 2.35 22.04
N THR A 220 -2.78 3.67 22.00
CA THR A 220 -2.86 4.49 23.21
C THR A 220 -4.22 5.16 23.23
N VAL A 221 -5.02 4.81 24.23
CA VAL A 221 -6.20 5.59 24.60
C VAL A 221 -5.67 6.81 25.32
N ILE A 222 -5.97 7.99 24.80
CA ILE A 222 -5.52 9.24 25.40
C ILE A 222 -6.73 9.87 26.11
N ASP A 223 -6.46 10.41 27.28
CA ASP A 223 -7.44 11.09 28.11
C ASP A 223 -8.20 12.18 27.33
N HIS A 224 -9.46 12.41 27.67
CA HIS A 224 -10.36 13.39 27.04
C HIS A 224 -9.83 14.83 27.12
N SER A 225 -8.90 15.10 28.04
CA SER A 225 -8.18 16.38 28.15
C SER A 225 -7.15 16.60 27.02
N PHE A 226 -6.82 15.57 26.24
CA PHE A 226 -5.90 15.65 25.11
C PHE A 226 -6.65 15.80 23.78
N THR A 227 -6.50 16.95 23.13
CA THR A 227 -6.83 17.11 21.71
C THR A 227 -5.54 16.97 20.90
N PRO A 228 -5.44 16.03 19.94
CA PRO A 228 -4.29 15.97 19.03
C PRO A 228 -4.06 17.35 18.39
N ALA A 229 -2.81 17.83 18.38
CA ALA A 229 -2.48 19.18 17.88
C ALA A 229 -2.96 19.41 16.43
N ASP A 230 -3.01 18.34 15.65
CA ASP A 230 -3.50 18.24 14.28
C ASP A 230 -5.03 18.17 14.14
N LEU A 231 -5.79 18.07 15.23
CA LEU A 231 -7.25 18.12 15.28
C LEU A 231 -7.81 19.37 15.98
N GLY A 232 -6.95 20.19 16.59
CA GLY A 232 -7.30 21.50 17.15
C GLY A 232 -7.85 22.50 16.11
N ARG A 233 -8.17 23.72 16.56
CA ARG A 233 -8.55 24.81 15.64
C ARG A 233 -7.47 25.01 14.59
N TRP A 234 -7.87 25.26 13.35
CA TRP A 234 -6.93 25.37 12.24
C TRP A 234 -7.23 26.59 11.38
N GLN A 235 -6.17 27.25 10.91
CA GLN A 235 -6.30 28.38 10.03
C GLN A 235 -6.33 27.89 8.57
N CYS A 236 -7.33 28.32 7.80
CA CYS A 236 -7.39 27.99 6.38
C CYS A 236 -6.26 28.67 5.61
N ASP A 237 -5.45 27.91 4.87
CA ASP A 237 -4.35 28.46 4.07
C ASP A 237 -4.82 29.37 2.93
N THR A 238 -6.08 29.25 2.50
CA THR A 238 -6.64 30.02 1.37
C THR A 238 -7.26 31.34 1.81
N CYS A 239 -8.03 31.34 2.91
CA CYS A 239 -8.79 32.53 3.33
C CYS A 239 -8.48 32.99 4.77
N HIS A 240 -7.53 32.32 5.44
CA HIS A 240 -7.08 32.61 6.80
C HIS A 240 -8.14 32.54 7.90
N THR A 241 -9.35 32.05 7.59
CA THR A 241 -10.40 31.77 8.58
C THR A 241 -9.92 30.72 9.57
N ILE A 242 -10.04 31.01 10.86
CA ILE A 242 -9.82 30.03 11.93
C ILE A 242 -11.08 29.16 12.02
N ASN A 243 -10.91 27.90 11.67
CA ASN A 243 -11.97 26.90 11.69
C ASN A 243 -11.98 26.15 13.01
N PRO A 244 -13.16 25.71 13.48
CA PRO A 244 -13.27 24.91 14.68
C PRO A 244 -12.61 23.53 14.53
N GLU A 245 -12.43 22.87 15.66
CA GLU A 245 -11.90 21.52 15.76
C GLU A 245 -12.78 20.55 14.94
N MET A 246 -12.18 19.48 14.43
CA MET A 246 -12.86 18.42 13.66
C MET A 246 -13.56 18.84 12.35
N THR A 247 -13.51 20.09 11.89
CA THR A 247 -14.03 20.41 10.55
C THR A 247 -13.04 19.99 9.47
N SER A 248 -13.51 19.18 8.51
CA SER A 248 -12.73 18.79 7.33
C SER A 248 -12.63 19.92 6.29
N ASN A 249 -13.52 20.91 6.35
CA ASN A 249 -13.62 22.00 5.38
C ASN A 249 -13.62 23.35 6.10
N CYS A 250 -13.09 24.36 5.42
CA CYS A 250 -13.13 25.72 5.91
C CYS A 250 -14.59 26.21 5.89
N GLN A 251 -15.07 26.76 6.99
CA GLN A 251 -16.45 27.26 7.09
C GLN A 251 -16.73 28.48 6.19
N ASN A 252 -15.68 29.16 5.72
CA ASN A 252 -15.79 30.34 4.87
C ASN A 252 -15.67 29.99 3.37
N CYS A 253 -14.54 29.38 2.96
CA CYS A 253 -14.28 29.09 1.56
C CYS A 253 -14.49 27.62 1.15
N LEU A 254 -14.93 26.76 2.07
CA LEU A 254 -15.16 25.32 1.87
C LEU A 254 -13.93 24.48 1.48
N MET A 255 -12.74 25.09 1.41
CA MET A 255 -11.48 24.38 1.15
C MET A 255 -11.20 23.34 2.23
N GLU A 256 -10.77 22.14 1.82
CA GLU A 256 -10.45 21.06 2.75
C GLU A 256 -9.23 21.40 3.63
N ARG A 257 -9.31 21.10 4.94
CA ARG A 257 -8.22 21.21 5.92
C ARG A 257 -6.98 20.47 5.48
N TRP A 258 -7.20 19.29 4.89
CA TRP A 258 -6.17 18.41 4.36
C TRP A 258 -6.28 18.34 2.84
N ASP A 259 -6.50 19.49 2.18
CA ASP A 259 -6.49 19.53 0.73
C ASP A 259 -5.20 18.86 0.24
N LYS A 260 -5.37 17.75 -0.47
CA LYS A 260 -4.27 16.91 -0.99
C LYS A 260 -3.32 17.72 -1.88
N ARG A 261 -3.75 18.91 -2.35
CA ARG A 261 -2.94 19.89 -3.08
C ARG A 261 -1.93 20.63 -2.18
N VAL A 262 -2.23 20.80 -0.90
CA VAL A 262 -1.36 21.49 0.09
C VAL A 262 -0.44 20.52 0.82
N LEU A 263 -0.91 19.30 1.11
CA LEU A 263 -0.15 18.28 1.84
C LEU A 263 0.96 17.56 1.05
N LYS A 264 1.39 18.07 -0.10
CA LYS A 264 2.53 17.48 -0.84
C LYS A 264 3.59 18.51 -1.22
N PRO A 265 4.48 18.88 -0.27
CA PRO A 265 5.79 19.43 -0.63
C PRO A 265 6.56 18.48 -1.56
N GLY A 266 6.31 17.16 -1.48
CA GLY A 266 6.92 16.14 -2.34
C GLY A 266 6.33 15.97 -3.75
N LYS A 267 5.17 16.56 -4.08
CA LYS A 267 4.60 16.56 -5.45
C LYS A 267 4.65 17.92 -6.15
N ARG A 268 5.26 18.94 -5.54
CA ARG A 268 5.69 20.14 -6.28
C ARG A 268 6.85 19.83 -7.25
N ARG A 269 7.54 18.70 -7.08
CA ARG A 269 8.14 17.96 -8.20
C ARG A 269 7.00 17.41 -9.06
N ASP A 270 6.69 17.92 -10.23
CA ASP A 270 7.46 18.90 -11.00
C ASP A 270 6.53 19.59 -12.01
N TYR A 271 5.56 20.38 -11.52
CA TYR A 271 4.71 21.19 -12.40
C TYR A 271 5.57 22.01 -13.37
N ARG A 272 6.75 22.46 -12.94
CA ARG A 272 7.69 23.19 -13.79
C ARG A 272 8.32 22.31 -14.86
N GLN A 273 8.73 21.08 -14.55
CA GLN A 273 9.21 20.13 -15.56
C GLN A 273 8.10 19.73 -16.51
N VAL A 274 6.86 19.53 -16.04
CA VAL A 274 5.72 19.27 -16.94
C VAL A 274 5.44 20.46 -17.84
N LEU A 275 5.43 21.68 -17.30
CA LEU A 275 5.31 22.90 -18.10
C LEU A 275 6.48 23.07 -19.06
N ARG A 276 7.70 22.69 -18.67
CA ARG A 276 8.91 22.76 -19.50
C ARG A 276 8.86 21.74 -20.64
N SER A 277 8.48 20.49 -20.36
CA SER A 277 8.24 19.47 -21.39
C SER A 277 7.13 19.89 -22.36
N LEU A 278 6.06 20.52 -21.85
CA LEU A 278 5.00 21.08 -22.71
C LEU A 278 5.50 22.25 -23.55
N PHE A 279 6.37 23.10 -22.97
CA PHE A 279 6.96 24.26 -23.64
C PHE A 279 7.89 23.85 -24.76
N GLU A 280 8.81 22.90 -24.49
CA GLU A 280 9.72 22.33 -25.47
C GLU A 280 8.94 21.67 -26.61
N ALA A 281 7.90 20.88 -26.30
CA ALA A 281 7.04 20.27 -27.32
C ALA A 281 6.29 21.31 -28.17
N THR A 282 5.82 22.40 -27.56
CA THR A 282 5.09 23.47 -28.26
C THR A 282 6.03 24.31 -29.14
N LEU A 283 7.25 24.60 -28.67
CA LEU A 283 8.26 25.37 -29.42
C LEU A 283 8.76 24.60 -30.64
N CYS A 284 9.04 23.30 -30.49
CA CYS A 284 9.53 22.47 -31.60
C CYS A 284 8.53 22.39 -32.77
N ASN A 285 7.23 22.51 -32.49
CA ASN A 285 6.17 22.26 -33.49
C ASN A 285 5.36 23.51 -33.88
N ALA A 286 5.59 24.67 -33.24
CA ALA A 286 4.85 25.92 -33.41
C ALA A 286 3.31 25.75 -33.39
N LYS A 287 2.82 24.66 -32.77
CA LYS A 287 1.43 24.21 -32.76
C LYS A 287 1.07 23.62 -31.40
N PRO A 288 -0.22 23.62 -31.03
CA PRO A 288 -0.69 22.91 -29.84
C PRO A 288 -0.26 21.44 -29.85
N VAL A 289 0.11 20.93 -28.67
CA VAL A 289 0.58 19.56 -28.49
C VAL A 289 -0.63 18.62 -28.47
N THR A 290 -0.63 17.61 -29.32
CA THR A 290 -1.64 16.55 -29.30
C THR A 290 -1.38 15.57 -28.15
N GLN A 291 -2.41 14.79 -27.78
CA GLN A 291 -2.25 13.72 -26.79
C GLN A 291 -1.16 12.70 -27.16
N ALA A 292 -0.97 12.40 -28.45
CA ALA A 292 0.06 11.46 -28.91
C ALA A 292 1.48 12.04 -28.74
N GLU A 293 1.67 13.31 -29.11
CA GLU A 293 2.93 14.03 -28.90
C GLU A 293 3.24 14.19 -27.41
N TRP A 294 2.22 14.41 -26.58
CA TRP A 294 2.40 14.48 -25.13
C TRP A 294 2.93 13.17 -24.56
N LYS A 295 2.36 12.03 -24.95
CA LYS A 295 2.83 10.72 -24.52
C LYS A 295 4.30 10.47 -24.87
N LEU A 296 4.80 11.08 -25.95
CA LEU A 296 6.20 10.97 -26.35
C LEU A 296 7.13 11.86 -25.51
N VAL A 297 6.73 13.08 -25.20
CA VAL A 297 7.60 14.07 -24.51
C VAL A 297 7.50 13.99 -22.99
N ALA A 298 6.35 13.56 -22.46
CA ALA A 298 6.06 13.50 -21.04
C ALA A 298 5.21 12.27 -20.69
N GLY A 299 5.55 11.10 -21.24
CA GLY A 299 4.81 9.84 -21.06
C GLY A 299 4.65 9.36 -19.62
N TRP A 300 5.42 9.93 -18.69
CA TRP A 300 5.30 9.72 -17.25
C TRP A 300 4.17 10.55 -16.59
N VAL A 301 3.61 11.54 -17.30
CA VAL A 301 2.51 12.40 -16.83
C VAL A 301 1.19 11.91 -17.41
N PRO A 302 0.27 11.36 -16.60
CA PRO A 302 -1.00 10.91 -17.11
C PRO A 302 -1.86 12.09 -17.61
N MET A 303 -2.57 11.89 -18.73
CA MET A 303 -3.36 12.96 -19.38
C MET A 303 -4.41 13.58 -18.47
N TRP A 304 -5.06 12.77 -17.63
CA TRP A 304 -6.05 13.28 -16.68
C TRP A 304 -5.46 14.32 -15.73
N TRP A 305 -4.15 14.31 -15.48
CA TRP A 305 -3.50 15.30 -14.62
C TRP A 305 -3.42 16.69 -15.28
N LEU A 306 -3.18 16.76 -16.59
CA LEU A 306 -3.25 18.03 -17.33
C LEU A 306 -4.66 18.62 -17.27
N GLU A 307 -5.67 17.78 -17.46
CA GLU A 307 -7.06 18.19 -17.55
C GLU A 307 -7.69 18.49 -16.17
N ALA A 308 -7.43 17.66 -15.17
CA ALA A 308 -8.06 17.76 -13.86
C ALA A 308 -7.31 18.69 -12.89
N GLU A 309 -6.00 18.90 -13.09
CA GLU A 309 -5.19 19.72 -12.18
C GLU A 309 -4.70 21.00 -12.87
N MET A 310 -4.02 20.89 -14.02
CA MET A 310 -3.34 22.04 -14.63
C MET A 310 -4.28 22.99 -15.38
N ALA A 311 -5.31 22.46 -16.04
CA ALA A 311 -6.30 23.27 -16.75
C ALA A 311 -7.17 24.12 -15.79
N PRO A 312 -7.70 23.59 -14.65
CA PRO A 312 -8.40 24.41 -13.66
C PRO A 312 -7.50 25.47 -13.01
N MET A 313 -6.20 25.20 -12.87
CA MET A 313 -5.22 26.20 -12.43
C MET A 313 -4.95 27.28 -13.48
N GLY A 314 -5.47 27.14 -14.70
CA GLY A 314 -5.26 28.04 -15.82
C GLY A 314 -3.83 28.00 -16.34
N LEU A 315 -3.08 26.91 -16.13
CA LEU A 315 -1.71 26.74 -16.59
C LEU A 315 -1.63 26.17 -18.01
N VAL A 316 -2.63 25.37 -18.38
CA VAL A 316 -2.79 24.73 -19.68
C VAL A 316 -4.19 24.99 -20.20
N GLU A 317 -4.32 25.30 -21.48
CA GLU A 317 -5.57 25.46 -22.21
C GLU A 317 -5.84 24.20 -23.04
N VAL A 318 -7.06 23.67 -22.95
CA VAL A 318 -7.53 22.53 -23.74
C VAL A 318 -8.26 23.06 -24.98
N LEU A 319 -7.65 22.90 -26.15
CA LEU A 319 -8.12 23.48 -27.41
C LEU A 319 -9.04 22.51 -28.16
N GLY A 320 -10.23 22.28 -27.58
CA GLY A 320 -11.37 21.63 -28.24
C GLY A 320 -11.19 20.15 -28.65
N GLU A 321 -12.32 19.53 -29.01
CA GLU A 321 -12.43 18.15 -29.50
C GLU A 321 -12.69 18.13 -31.02
N GLU A 322 -11.72 18.57 -31.82
CA GLU A 322 -11.78 18.30 -33.26
C GLU A 322 -11.22 16.90 -33.54
N GLY A 323 -12.08 15.89 -33.42
CA GLY A 323 -11.76 14.49 -33.66
C GLY A 323 -11.06 13.78 -32.49
N PRO A 324 -10.42 12.61 -32.70
CA PRO A 324 -9.93 11.75 -31.63
C PRO A 324 -8.67 12.27 -30.90
N ALA A 325 -8.19 13.48 -31.22
CA ALA A 325 -6.96 14.02 -30.67
C ALA A 325 -7.18 15.38 -30.00
N ARG A 326 -7.39 15.36 -28.68
CA ARG A 326 -7.36 16.58 -27.86
C ARG A 326 -6.01 17.28 -27.99
N ARG A 327 -6.04 18.61 -28.01
CA ARG A 327 -4.86 19.48 -28.13
C ARG A 327 -4.70 20.36 -26.90
N TYR A 328 -3.45 20.60 -26.51
CA TYR A 328 -3.08 21.33 -25.30
C TYR A 328 -2.13 22.48 -25.66
N ARG A 329 -2.28 23.61 -24.99
CA ARG A 329 -1.39 24.77 -25.12
C ARG A 329 -1.07 25.35 -23.75
N LEU A 330 0.17 25.81 -23.55
CA LEU A 330 0.53 26.62 -22.40
C LEU A 330 -0.17 27.98 -22.41
N THR A 331 -0.76 28.35 -21.28
CA THR A 331 -1.26 29.71 -21.10
C THR A 331 -0.12 30.67 -20.73
N GLY A 332 -0.36 31.97 -20.80
CA GLY A 332 0.57 32.97 -20.26
C GLY A 332 0.89 32.78 -18.77
N LYS A 333 -0.08 32.25 -17.99
CA LYS A 333 0.11 31.91 -16.57
C LYS A 333 1.04 30.70 -16.40
N GLY A 334 0.89 29.67 -17.23
CA GLY A 334 1.81 28.53 -17.27
C GLY A 334 3.24 28.95 -17.60
N LEU A 335 3.41 29.81 -18.61
CA LEU A 335 4.71 30.38 -19.00
C LEU A 335 5.35 31.18 -17.85
N LYS A 336 4.57 32.02 -17.16
CA LYS A 336 5.06 32.80 -16.03
C LYS A 336 5.52 31.90 -14.87
N MET A 337 4.72 30.89 -14.50
CA MET A 337 5.05 29.97 -13.41
C MET A 337 6.33 29.14 -13.67
N MET A 338 6.58 28.81 -14.94
CA MET A 338 7.80 28.13 -15.37
C MET A 338 9.05 29.01 -15.20
N ASN A 339 8.92 30.32 -15.44
CA ASN A 339 10.02 31.28 -15.41
C ASN A 339 10.24 31.94 -14.05
N GLU A 340 9.31 31.80 -13.10
CA GLU A 340 9.48 32.34 -11.74
C GLU A 340 10.60 31.59 -11.00
N PRO A 341 11.59 32.28 -10.42
CA PRO A 341 12.61 31.65 -9.59
C PRO A 341 11.96 30.87 -8.44
N ASN A 342 12.53 29.72 -8.07
CA ASN A 342 11.97 28.86 -7.03
C ASN A 342 12.09 29.56 -5.66
N SER A 343 11.10 30.37 -5.28
CA SER A 343 11.15 31.19 -4.05
C SER A 343 11.26 30.33 -2.80
N SER A 344 10.62 29.15 -2.80
CA SER A 344 10.66 28.20 -1.68
C SER A 344 12.03 27.54 -1.46
N TYR A 345 12.94 27.60 -2.44
CA TYR A 345 14.32 27.11 -2.28
C TYR A 345 15.26 28.21 -1.75
N ASN A 346 14.93 29.48 -1.97
CA ASN A 346 15.72 30.61 -1.46
C ASN A 346 15.36 30.98 -0.01
N GLU A 347 14.15 30.68 0.47
CA GLU A 347 13.79 30.89 1.88
C GLU A 347 14.51 29.92 2.83
N SER A 348 14.71 28.66 2.43
CA SER A 348 15.48 27.68 3.21
C SER A 348 16.97 28.04 3.32
N LEU A 349 17.54 28.68 2.28
CA LEU A 349 18.91 29.21 2.30
C LEU A 349 19.05 30.51 3.11
N ARG A 350 17.97 31.26 3.36
CA ARG A 350 17.99 32.47 4.19
C ARG A 350 17.87 32.20 5.68
N HIS A 351 17.45 31.01 6.09
CA HIS A 351 17.27 30.64 7.51
C HIS A 351 18.43 29.83 8.09
N SER A 352 19.46 29.49 7.31
CA SER A 352 20.74 29.05 7.85
C SER A 352 21.50 30.28 8.37
N LYS A 353 21.27 30.64 9.63
CA LYS A 353 22.16 31.58 10.34
C LYS A 353 23.59 31.00 10.31
N PRO A 354 24.62 31.82 10.04
CA PRO A 354 26.00 31.36 10.22
C PRO A 354 26.18 30.92 11.67
N VAL A 355 26.73 29.72 11.84
CA VAL A 355 27.17 29.21 13.14
C VAL A 355 28.22 30.21 13.66
N PRO A 356 28.08 30.74 14.88
CA PRO A 356 29.11 31.60 15.45
C PRO A 356 30.40 30.80 15.55
N GLU A 357 31.48 31.33 14.98
CA GLU A 357 32.83 30.80 15.17
C GLU A 357 33.12 30.69 16.67
N ALA A 358 33.56 29.51 17.09
CA ALA A 358 33.97 29.27 18.46
C ALA A 358 35.16 30.19 18.78
N VAL A 359 34.96 31.07 19.75
CA VAL A 359 36.04 31.85 20.36
C VAL A 359 36.90 30.86 21.15
N PRO A 360 38.23 30.79 20.91
CA PRO A 360 39.10 29.94 21.72
C PRO A 360 39.18 30.51 23.14
N ASP A 361 39.01 29.63 24.13
CA ASP A 361 39.25 29.92 25.55
C ASP A 361 40.72 30.34 25.72
N GLU A 362 40.93 31.58 26.18
CA GLU A 362 42.21 32.02 26.74
C GLU A 362 42.23 31.71 28.25
N ASP A 363 43.26 30.97 28.62
CA ASP A 363 43.84 30.69 29.94
C ASP A 363 43.33 31.49 31.15
N GLU A 364 42.90 30.77 32.19
CA GLU A 364 43.31 30.97 33.60
C GLU A 364 43.18 29.67 34.43
#